data_AF-A0A960XYE9-F1
#
_entry.id   AF-A0A960XYE9-F1
#
_cell.length_a   1.000
_cell.length_b   1.000
_cell.length_c   1.000
_cell.angle_alpha   90.00
_cell.angle_beta   90.00
_cell.angle_gamma   90.00
#
_symmetry.space_group_name_H-M   'P 1'
#
loop_
_entity.id
_entity.type
_entity.pdbx_description
1 polymer ?
#
loop_
_entity_poly.entity_id
_entity_poly.type
_entity_poly.pdbx_seq_one_letter_code
_entity_poly.pdbx_strand_id
1 'polypeptide(L)'
;MREMIRNIFWALVACSLLWNCTGKPSEPLTWAALGLAGSDPATEDSAGPGTFAPGETENPTPTASSDGLVACLSENDALFVSFDSGSDSNAGLSSSAAVKTLSHALSLATSGQTLCIQNRSGGAAYDETSATLDVPSGVSLVGGFDSAWEHTSTPARIDGHRIALRYLNLNGDAELNSLDIRAADPSSASQDSMGLRIVYGTAKLSIIDARIVSGDINATAIEGDPAGSSYGIYAFELANLEIEDSEIESGRGGNGGDGAEGDEGADGDPGDPGGAIVDCTSNGSGAPGGAGGLHPTLVSLNGSKGGDGGQTSGGGSGGDDGDGDCAGSGSARADGPAKGGDATCNGDAGDAGDSAEDPVSGPGAMDDFFQPVSGIDGDDGEHGAPGSGGGGGGAHVCFWCDDTPGNGGGGGGAAGSSGEGGKAGSGGGGSFALYAKNTNVTLRNTSLTSRRGGNGGGGGNGGPGGSGGDGGIGLDPCPGRGGAGGNGGSGGDGGDGGDASGGSGGPSIPLVLVNGSLSLDTAMLDAGDGGNGGSSRNGRSGDGGHSYAIFVSDPGLLPDTSGSTLSYGTAGLPGSISGTGPAGSSGTTASQGNP
;
A
#
# COMPACT_ATOMS: atom_id res chain seq x y z
N MET A 1 16.32 -25.96 -33.75
CA MET A 1 16.90 -25.03 -32.74
C MET A 1 18.06 -24.16 -33.24
N ARG A 2 18.64 -24.38 -34.44
CA ARG A 2 19.62 -23.46 -35.08
C ARG A 2 19.06 -22.57 -36.20
N GLU A 3 17.75 -22.61 -36.46
CA GLU A 3 17.08 -21.73 -37.44
C GLU A 3 16.12 -20.70 -36.84
N MET A 4 15.95 -20.67 -35.50
CA MET A 4 15.05 -19.71 -34.84
C MET A 4 15.73 -18.36 -34.50
N ILE A 5 17.07 -18.29 -34.57
CA ILE A 5 17.84 -17.10 -34.19
C ILE A 5 18.02 -16.10 -35.35
N ARG A 6 17.60 -16.46 -36.57
CA ARG A 6 17.87 -15.65 -37.77
C ARG A 6 16.80 -14.60 -38.10
N ASN A 7 15.64 -14.62 -37.43
CA ASN A 7 14.51 -13.72 -37.71
C ASN A 7 14.33 -12.56 -36.73
N ILE A 8 15.15 -12.44 -35.68
CA ILE A 8 15.07 -11.32 -34.73
C ILE A 8 15.98 -10.14 -35.14
N PHE A 9 16.88 -10.34 -36.11
CA PHE A 9 17.88 -9.32 -36.47
C PHE A 9 17.45 -8.32 -37.57
N TRP A 10 16.25 -8.45 -38.14
CA TRP A 10 15.74 -7.55 -39.19
C TRP A 10 14.60 -6.61 -38.75
N ALA A 11 14.12 -6.71 -37.51
CA ALA A 11 13.04 -5.86 -37.00
C ALA A 11 13.53 -4.61 -36.23
N LEU A 12 14.83 -4.45 -36.01
CA LEU A 12 15.40 -3.38 -35.17
C LEU A 12 16.20 -2.30 -35.94
N VAL A 13 16.14 -2.29 -37.28
CA VAL A 13 16.89 -1.34 -38.13
C VAL A 13 15.99 -0.44 -39.00
N ALA A 14 14.66 -0.51 -38.84
CA ALA A 14 13.71 0.23 -39.69
C ALA A 14 12.87 1.30 -38.96
N CYS A 15 13.31 1.80 -37.81
CA CYS A 15 12.60 2.85 -37.07
C CYS A 15 13.54 3.98 -36.62
N SER A 16 14.36 4.49 -37.54
CA SER A 16 15.29 5.60 -37.25
C SER A 16 15.53 6.47 -38.48
N LEU A 17 14.46 6.98 -39.10
CA LEU A 17 14.53 8.04 -40.09
C LEU A 17 13.17 8.78 -40.13
N LEU A 18 13.03 9.81 -39.29
CA LEU A 18 12.26 11.07 -39.49
C LEU A 18 11.89 11.70 -38.13
N TRP A 19 12.79 12.48 -37.54
CA TRP A 19 12.52 13.88 -37.18
C TRP A 19 13.76 14.57 -36.60
N ASN A 20 14.07 15.72 -37.21
CA ASN A 20 14.96 16.74 -36.68
C ASN A 20 14.12 17.68 -35.80
N CYS A 21 14.39 17.74 -34.50
CA CYS A 21 14.19 18.94 -33.71
C CYS A 21 15.31 19.03 -32.68
N THR A 22 16.05 20.14 -32.74
CA THR A 22 17.19 20.48 -31.90
C THR A 22 16.74 20.97 -30.53
N GLY A 23 17.22 20.33 -29.45
CA GLY A 23 17.07 20.79 -28.06
C GLY A 23 17.92 19.90 -27.13
N LYS A 24 18.63 20.51 -26.17
CA LYS A 24 19.75 19.95 -25.38
C LYS A 24 19.37 18.75 -24.48
N PRO A 25 20.32 17.85 -24.16
CA PRO A 25 20.10 16.79 -23.16
C PRO A 25 20.19 17.35 -21.73
N SER A 26 19.19 17.03 -20.90
CA SER A 26 19.25 17.12 -19.44
C SER A 26 20.00 15.91 -18.87
N GLU A 27 20.91 16.17 -17.93
CA GLU A 27 21.65 15.14 -17.20
C GLU A 27 20.74 14.37 -16.22
N PRO A 28 21.04 13.11 -15.87
CA PRO A 28 20.28 12.36 -14.88
C PRO A 28 20.64 12.84 -13.47
N LEU A 29 19.63 13.32 -12.74
CA LEU A 29 19.71 13.64 -11.31
C LEU A 29 19.92 12.36 -10.50
N THR A 30 21.05 12.30 -9.81
CA THR A 30 21.36 11.34 -8.76
C THR A 30 20.54 11.65 -7.51
N TRP A 31 19.74 10.68 -7.06
CA TRP A 31 19.06 10.71 -5.76
C TRP A 31 20.08 10.57 -4.62
N ALA A 32 20.14 11.56 -3.74
CA ALA A 32 20.85 11.51 -2.47
C ALA A 32 19.93 11.97 -1.33
N ALA A 33 19.62 10.99 -0.47
CA ALA A 33 19.22 10.99 0.93
C ALA A 33 19.04 12.33 1.71
N LEU A 34 17.87 12.44 2.34
CA LEU A 34 17.57 12.95 3.69
C LEU A 34 16.18 12.36 4.03
N GLY A 35 15.85 11.74 5.15
CA GLY A 35 16.44 11.71 6.48
C GLY A 35 15.28 11.77 7.48
N LEU A 36 14.59 10.65 7.74
CA LEU A 36 13.56 10.53 8.78
C LEU A 36 13.87 9.33 9.67
N ALA A 37 14.03 9.63 10.95
CA ALA A 37 14.32 8.69 12.03
C ALA A 37 13.01 8.18 12.64
N GLY A 38 12.93 6.88 12.94
CA GLY A 38 12.05 6.37 13.97
C GLY A 38 11.26 5.11 13.62
N SER A 39 11.86 3.94 13.80
CA SER A 39 11.34 2.78 14.55
C SER A 39 12.18 1.53 14.18
N ASP A 40 12.57 0.77 15.19
CA ASP A 40 13.33 -0.48 15.04
C ASP A 40 12.51 -1.49 14.20
N PRO A 41 13.02 -2.01 13.07
CA PRO A 41 12.43 -3.19 12.46
C PRO A 41 12.84 -4.41 13.27
N ALA A 42 11.87 -5.10 13.85
CA ALA A 42 12.03 -6.48 14.27
C ALA A 42 12.41 -7.31 13.02
N THR A 43 13.70 -7.60 12.87
CA THR A 43 14.26 -8.45 11.84
C THR A 43 13.85 -9.90 12.10
N GLU A 44 12.67 -10.32 11.68
CA GLU A 44 12.31 -11.74 11.73
C GLU A 44 11.83 -12.38 10.43
N ASP A 45 11.52 -11.64 9.34
CA ASP A 45 11.10 -12.35 8.10
C ASP A 45 11.27 -11.56 6.78
N SER A 46 12.03 -10.47 6.74
CA SER A 46 12.40 -9.85 5.46
C SER A 46 13.52 -10.64 4.79
N ALA A 47 13.20 -11.82 4.28
CA ALA A 47 14.02 -12.48 3.28
C ALA A 47 14.00 -11.61 2.02
N GLY A 48 14.94 -10.66 1.92
CA GLY A 48 15.25 -10.04 0.64
C GLY A 48 15.54 -11.11 -0.40
N PRO A 49 15.43 -10.81 -1.70
CA PRO A 49 15.67 -11.76 -2.79
C PRO A 49 17.15 -12.12 -2.86
N GLY A 50 17.60 -12.95 -1.92
CA GLY A 50 18.90 -13.58 -1.93
C GLY A 50 18.86 -14.62 -3.03
N THR A 51 19.64 -14.40 -4.08
CA THR A 51 19.93 -15.40 -5.10
C THR A 51 20.73 -16.53 -4.46
N PHE A 52 20.05 -17.47 -3.79
CA PHE A 52 20.64 -18.73 -3.39
C PHE A 52 20.99 -19.49 -4.67
N ALA A 53 22.27 -19.49 -5.02
CA ALA A 53 22.77 -20.43 -6.01
C ALA A 53 22.46 -21.84 -5.49
N PRO A 54 21.82 -22.71 -6.30
CA PRO A 54 21.51 -24.07 -5.88
C PRO A 54 22.83 -24.83 -5.71
N GLY A 55 23.36 -24.83 -4.50
CA GLY A 55 24.37 -25.79 -4.11
C GLY A 55 23.72 -27.16 -4.16
N GLU A 56 24.32 -28.09 -4.88
CA GLU A 56 23.89 -29.50 -4.90
C GLU A 56 23.92 -30.04 -3.45
N THR A 57 22.79 -29.96 -2.77
CA THR A 57 22.54 -30.70 -1.54
C THR A 57 22.41 -32.16 -1.94
N GLU A 58 23.29 -33.02 -1.46
CA GLU A 58 23.08 -34.46 -1.59
C GLU A 58 21.69 -34.79 -1.03
N ASN A 59 20.79 -35.26 -1.89
CA ASN A 59 19.47 -35.70 -1.48
C ASN A 59 19.65 -36.86 -0.51
N PRO A 60 19.32 -36.72 0.79
CA PRO A 60 19.35 -37.83 1.71
C PRO A 60 18.44 -38.92 1.14
N THR A 61 18.91 -40.17 1.18
CA THR A 61 18.06 -41.30 0.76
C THR A 61 16.84 -41.33 1.69
N PRO A 62 15.59 -41.30 1.18
CA PRO A 62 14.40 -41.28 2.01
C PRO A 62 14.43 -42.52 2.91
N THR A 63 14.60 -42.30 4.22
CA THR A 63 14.76 -43.40 5.20
C THR A 63 13.68 -43.39 6.27
N ALA A 64 12.78 -42.40 6.28
CA ALA A 64 11.65 -42.41 7.19
C ALA A 64 10.70 -43.56 6.78
N SER A 65 10.44 -44.44 7.74
CA SER A 65 9.29 -45.36 7.71
C SER A 65 8.03 -44.51 7.54
N SER A 66 7.20 -44.79 6.54
CA SER A 66 5.93 -44.10 6.30
C SER A 66 4.84 -44.46 7.33
N ASP A 67 5.26 -44.75 8.56
CA ASP A 67 4.42 -45.23 9.65
C ASP A 67 5.02 -44.71 10.96
N GLY A 68 4.85 -43.41 11.21
CA GLY A 68 5.36 -42.77 12.41
C GLY A 68 4.77 -43.38 13.68
N LEU A 69 3.52 -43.89 13.61
CA LEU A 69 2.88 -44.59 14.71
C LEU A 69 3.65 -45.85 15.12
N VAL A 70 4.12 -46.65 14.16
CA VAL A 70 4.96 -47.83 14.44
C VAL A 70 6.29 -47.45 15.10
N ALA A 71 6.92 -46.34 14.69
CA ALA A 71 8.13 -45.84 15.34
C ALA A 71 7.88 -45.56 16.83
N CYS A 72 6.79 -44.86 17.15
CA CYS A 72 6.39 -44.56 18.52
C CYS A 72 6.13 -45.80 19.38
N LEU A 73 5.40 -46.79 18.83
CA LEU A 73 5.06 -48.01 19.57
C LEU A 73 6.25 -48.95 19.77
N SER A 74 7.26 -48.87 18.91
CA SER A 74 8.47 -49.70 19.01
C SER A 74 9.63 -49.05 19.77
N GLU A 75 9.47 -47.77 20.14
CA GLU A 75 10.52 -46.89 20.69
C GLU A 75 11.80 -46.81 19.84
N ASN A 76 11.75 -47.19 18.56
CA ASN A 76 12.87 -47.06 17.63
C ASN A 76 12.71 -45.80 16.79
N ASP A 77 13.79 -45.04 16.63
CA ASP A 77 13.79 -43.78 15.89
C ASP A 77 12.71 -42.79 16.37
N ALA A 78 12.44 -42.80 17.68
CA ALA A 78 11.39 -42.00 18.32
C ALA A 78 11.94 -41.06 19.41
N LEU A 79 11.31 -39.89 19.54
CA LEU A 79 11.49 -38.95 20.65
C LEU A 79 10.15 -38.73 21.35
N PHE A 80 10.13 -38.90 22.67
CA PHE A 80 8.91 -38.83 23.48
C PHE A 80 8.77 -37.46 24.12
N VAL A 81 7.59 -36.84 23.98
CA VAL A 81 7.24 -35.53 24.55
C VAL A 81 6.04 -35.66 25.49
N SER A 82 6.21 -35.23 26.73
CA SER A 82 5.16 -35.19 27.75
C SER A 82 5.31 -33.95 28.62
N PHE A 83 4.38 -32.99 28.50
CA PHE A 83 4.44 -31.78 29.32
C PHE A 83 4.27 -32.07 30.82
N ASP A 84 3.38 -33.00 31.17
CA ASP A 84 2.94 -33.21 32.54
C ASP A 84 3.92 -34.07 33.35
N SER A 85 4.70 -34.93 32.69
CA SER A 85 5.64 -35.86 33.35
C SER A 85 7.09 -35.78 32.85
N GLY A 86 7.33 -35.13 31.72
CA GLY A 86 8.65 -35.00 31.11
C GLY A 86 9.52 -33.89 31.70
N SER A 87 10.78 -33.86 31.27
CA SER A 87 11.76 -32.83 31.61
C SER A 87 12.67 -32.57 30.42
N ASP A 88 12.93 -31.30 30.10
CA ASP A 88 13.87 -30.91 29.04
C ASP A 88 15.35 -31.16 29.42
N SER A 89 15.59 -31.75 30.60
CA SER A 89 16.90 -32.35 30.92
C SER A 89 17.04 -33.78 30.39
N ASN A 90 15.93 -34.41 29.96
CA ASN A 90 15.93 -35.78 29.47
C ASN A 90 16.36 -35.82 27.99
N ALA A 91 16.81 -36.99 27.52
CA ALA A 91 17.18 -37.17 26.12
C ALA A 91 15.97 -37.43 25.19
N GLY A 92 14.78 -37.71 25.75
CA GLY A 92 13.57 -38.02 24.98
C GLY A 92 13.56 -39.40 24.32
N LEU A 93 14.58 -40.23 24.52
CA LEU A 93 14.75 -41.52 23.80
C LEU A 93 13.85 -42.67 24.31
N SER A 94 13.03 -42.43 25.33
CA SER A 94 12.02 -43.41 25.79
C SER A 94 10.85 -42.73 26.46
N SER A 95 9.71 -43.41 26.49
CA SER A 95 8.48 -42.98 27.17
C SER A 95 8.68 -42.62 28.65
N SER A 96 9.60 -43.30 29.34
CA SER A 96 9.95 -43.04 30.74
C SER A 96 10.89 -41.85 30.98
N ALA A 97 11.53 -41.37 29.90
CA ALA A 97 12.48 -40.26 29.91
C ALA A 97 12.10 -39.22 28.83
N ALA A 98 10.80 -38.92 28.74
CA ALA A 98 10.26 -37.95 27.80
C ALA A 98 10.77 -36.53 28.08
N VAL A 99 10.98 -35.74 27.02
CA VAL A 99 11.19 -34.29 27.15
C VAL A 99 9.88 -33.58 27.44
N LYS A 100 9.94 -32.34 27.92
CA LYS A 100 8.76 -31.59 28.37
C LYS A 100 8.14 -30.75 27.27
N THR A 101 8.96 -30.05 26.48
CA THR A 101 8.51 -29.10 25.46
C THR A 101 8.74 -29.62 24.04
N LEU A 102 7.92 -29.17 23.09
CA LEU A 102 8.05 -29.56 21.68
C LEU A 102 9.25 -28.85 21.05
N SER A 103 9.45 -27.58 21.37
CA SER A 103 10.61 -26.81 20.92
C SER A 103 11.93 -27.48 21.30
N HIS A 104 12.05 -28.01 22.53
CA HIS A 104 13.22 -28.78 22.91
C HIS A 104 13.32 -30.12 22.16
N ALA A 105 12.22 -30.87 22.03
CA ALA A 105 12.20 -32.13 21.27
C ALA A 105 12.70 -31.95 19.83
N LEU A 106 12.22 -30.92 19.14
CA LEU A 106 12.62 -30.60 17.77
C LEU A 106 14.09 -30.21 17.66
N SER A 107 14.67 -29.59 18.70
CA SER A 107 16.10 -29.28 18.74
C SER A 107 16.99 -30.53 18.86
N LEU A 108 16.44 -31.65 19.34
CA LEU A 108 17.12 -32.93 19.45
C LEU A 108 16.88 -33.84 18.23
N ALA A 109 15.80 -33.59 17.50
CA ALA A 109 15.34 -34.43 16.41
C ALA A 109 16.28 -34.42 15.21
N THR A 110 16.40 -35.57 14.58
CA THR A 110 17.19 -35.81 13.37
C THR A 110 16.31 -36.45 12.30
N SER A 111 16.67 -36.25 11.03
CA SER A 111 15.93 -36.81 9.89
C SER A 111 15.66 -38.31 10.05
N GLY A 112 14.42 -38.73 9.79
CA GLY A 112 13.95 -40.11 9.95
C GLY A 112 13.34 -40.40 11.32
N GLN A 113 13.46 -39.50 12.30
CA GLN A 113 12.87 -39.68 13.62
C GLN A 113 11.40 -39.23 13.68
N THR A 114 10.66 -39.80 14.62
CA THR A 114 9.28 -39.43 14.94
C THR A 114 9.17 -38.84 16.35
N LEU A 115 8.52 -37.70 16.50
CA LEU A 115 8.13 -37.15 17.80
C LEU A 115 6.78 -37.75 18.21
N CYS A 116 6.78 -38.47 19.33
CA CYS A 116 5.60 -39.08 19.93
C CYS A 116 5.09 -38.18 21.05
N ILE A 117 3.92 -37.58 20.85
CA ILE A 117 3.42 -36.48 21.67
C ILE A 117 2.25 -36.97 22.52
N GLN A 118 2.45 -36.97 23.84
CA GLN A 118 1.41 -37.32 24.79
C GLN A 118 0.37 -36.21 24.93
N ASN A 119 -0.91 -36.57 24.98
CA ASN A 119 -2.01 -35.68 25.32
C ASN A 119 -1.84 -35.11 26.73
N ARG A 120 -1.96 -33.79 26.88
CA ARG A 120 -1.92 -33.17 28.19
C ARG A 120 -3.18 -33.47 28.99
N SER A 121 -3.03 -33.53 30.30
CA SER A 121 -4.11 -33.67 31.26
C SER A 121 -5.23 -32.65 31.02
N GLY A 122 -6.47 -33.16 31.00
CA GLY A 122 -7.65 -32.33 30.74
C GLY A 122 -7.76 -31.79 29.31
N GLY A 123 -6.96 -32.26 28.35
CA GLY A 123 -6.97 -31.76 26.97
C GLY A 123 -6.33 -30.38 26.81
N ALA A 124 -5.41 -30.00 27.70
CA ALA A 124 -4.66 -28.76 27.58
C ALA A 124 -3.74 -28.77 26.34
N ALA A 125 -3.43 -27.59 25.81
CA ALA A 125 -2.52 -27.45 24.67
C ALA A 125 -1.06 -27.39 25.11
N TYR A 126 -0.13 -27.87 24.29
CA TYR A 126 1.27 -27.45 24.35
C TYR A 126 1.34 -25.98 23.92
N ASP A 127 1.71 -25.10 24.84
CA ASP A 127 1.83 -23.66 24.57
C ASP A 127 3.24 -23.37 24.05
N GLU A 128 3.32 -23.16 22.74
CA GLU A 128 4.53 -22.83 21.98
C GLU A 128 4.31 -21.48 21.25
N THR A 129 3.48 -20.61 21.84
CA THR A 129 3.10 -19.31 21.25
C THR A 129 4.26 -18.31 21.21
N SER A 130 5.35 -18.56 21.92
CA SER A 130 6.49 -17.65 21.99
C SER A 130 7.38 -17.63 20.74
N ALA A 131 7.36 -18.69 19.92
CA ALA A 131 8.19 -18.79 18.72
C ALA A 131 7.65 -19.84 17.74
N THR A 132 7.97 -19.68 16.46
CA THR A 132 7.65 -20.69 15.42
C THR A 132 8.38 -21.99 15.71
N LEU A 133 7.69 -23.13 15.60
CA LEU A 133 8.31 -24.45 15.71
C LEU A 133 8.91 -24.87 14.37
N ASP A 134 10.23 -24.77 14.25
CA ASP A 134 10.97 -25.24 13.08
C ASP A 134 11.16 -26.76 13.15
N VAL A 135 10.51 -27.47 12.22
CA VAL A 135 10.58 -28.93 12.15
C VAL A 135 11.70 -29.35 11.20
N PRO A 136 12.68 -30.15 11.67
CA PRO A 136 13.75 -30.63 10.80
C PRO A 136 13.21 -31.48 9.64
N SER A 137 13.90 -31.44 8.50
CA SER A 137 13.57 -32.27 7.33
C SER A 137 13.49 -33.76 7.71
N GLY A 138 12.43 -34.43 7.25
CA GLY A 138 12.22 -35.86 7.47
C GLY A 138 11.85 -36.24 8.91
N VAL A 139 11.47 -35.27 9.74
CA VAL A 139 10.95 -35.52 11.09
C VAL A 139 9.42 -35.54 11.05
N SER A 140 8.84 -36.61 11.59
CA SER A 140 7.40 -36.78 11.75
C SER A 140 6.94 -36.38 13.15
N LEU A 141 5.70 -35.90 13.29
CA LEU A 141 5.06 -35.60 14.55
C LEU A 141 3.78 -36.44 14.65
N VAL A 142 3.66 -37.25 15.70
CA VAL A 142 2.51 -38.12 15.95
C VAL A 142 1.99 -37.82 17.35
N GLY A 143 0.77 -37.30 17.42
CA GLY A 143 0.06 -37.04 18.66
C GLY A 143 -0.77 -38.22 19.14
N GLY A 144 -1.70 -37.95 20.05
CA GLY A 144 -2.74 -38.91 20.41
C GLY A 144 -2.40 -39.91 21.50
N PHE A 145 -1.22 -39.86 22.11
CA PHE A 145 -0.84 -40.81 23.16
C PHE A 145 -1.42 -40.42 24.53
N ASP A 146 -1.96 -41.37 25.28
CA ASP A 146 -2.42 -41.13 26.65
C ASP A 146 -1.29 -41.21 27.70
N SER A 147 -1.64 -41.15 28.99
CA SER A 147 -0.67 -41.25 30.09
C SER A 147 0.08 -42.59 30.17
N ALA A 148 -0.46 -43.64 29.54
CA ALA A 148 0.15 -44.96 29.43
C ALA A 148 0.91 -45.15 28.10
N TRP A 149 1.00 -44.10 27.27
CA TRP A 149 1.55 -44.14 25.92
C TRP A 149 0.80 -45.08 24.98
N GLU A 150 -0.50 -45.28 25.23
CA GLU A 150 -1.40 -45.93 24.27
C GLU A 150 -1.95 -44.86 23.30
N HIS A 151 -1.92 -45.15 22.00
CA HIS A 151 -2.46 -44.24 20.99
C HIS A 151 -3.99 -44.22 21.05
N THR A 152 -4.56 -43.03 21.03
CA THR A 152 -6.00 -42.77 21.14
C THR A 152 -6.47 -41.89 19.98
N SER A 153 -7.78 -41.77 19.80
CA SER A 153 -8.38 -40.87 18.81
C SER A 153 -8.47 -39.42 19.28
N THR A 154 -7.87 -39.06 20.42
CA THR A 154 -7.89 -37.67 20.92
C THR A 154 -6.60 -37.01 20.48
N PRO A 155 -6.62 -36.00 19.59
CA PRO A 155 -5.40 -35.43 19.06
C PRO A 155 -4.61 -34.65 20.13
N ALA A 156 -3.28 -34.60 19.97
CA ALA A 156 -2.46 -33.74 20.81
C ALA A 156 -2.59 -32.28 20.33
N ARG A 157 -2.99 -31.39 21.23
CA ARG A 157 -3.21 -29.97 20.90
C ARG A 157 -1.95 -29.14 21.06
N ILE A 158 -1.63 -28.33 20.05
CA ILE A 158 -0.48 -27.42 20.00
C ILE A 158 -1.02 -26.02 19.71
N ASP A 159 -0.82 -25.09 20.63
CA ASP A 159 -1.06 -23.67 20.41
C ASP A 159 0.31 -23.02 20.10
N GLY A 160 0.56 -22.70 18.83
CA GLY A 160 1.83 -22.18 18.33
C GLY A 160 1.84 -20.66 18.11
N HIS A 161 2.98 -20.15 17.66
CA HIS A 161 3.13 -18.74 17.23
C HIS A 161 2.25 -18.42 16.00
N ARG A 162 2.32 -17.19 15.45
CA ARG A 162 1.56 -16.80 14.24
C ARG A 162 1.85 -17.72 13.05
N ILE A 163 3.04 -18.31 12.99
CA ILE A 163 3.36 -19.46 12.17
C ILE A 163 3.57 -20.60 13.17
N ALA A 164 2.62 -21.54 13.26
CA ALA A 164 2.69 -22.55 14.32
C ALA A 164 3.80 -23.58 14.03
N LEU A 165 3.78 -24.20 12.85
CA LEU A 165 4.81 -25.15 12.39
C LEU A 165 5.46 -24.68 11.08
N ARG A 166 6.76 -24.93 10.93
CA ARG A 166 7.50 -24.60 9.71
C ARG A 166 8.46 -25.70 9.27
N TYR A 167 8.35 -26.12 8.01
CA TYR A 167 9.37 -26.89 7.29
C TYR A 167 10.05 -25.98 6.26
N LEU A 168 11.35 -25.73 6.42
CA LEU A 168 12.11 -24.84 5.52
C LEU A 168 12.71 -25.52 4.29
N ASN A 169 12.86 -26.86 4.31
CA ASN A 169 13.39 -27.68 3.21
C ASN A 169 13.03 -29.15 3.48
N LEU A 170 11.89 -29.63 3.00
CA LEU A 170 11.45 -31.01 3.26
C LEU A 170 12.04 -31.99 2.24
N ASN A 171 13.18 -32.60 2.57
CA ASN A 171 13.90 -33.55 1.71
C ASN A 171 13.88 -35.00 2.20
N GLY A 172 13.34 -35.25 3.39
CA GLY A 172 12.96 -36.59 3.85
C GLY A 172 11.46 -36.63 4.06
N ASP A 173 10.83 -37.77 3.81
CA ASP A 173 9.40 -37.94 4.03
C ASP A 173 9.04 -37.67 5.50
N ALA A 174 7.90 -37.01 5.72
CA ALA A 174 7.41 -36.67 7.04
C ALA A 174 5.90 -36.89 7.14
N GLU A 175 5.44 -37.04 8.38
CA GLU A 175 4.05 -37.29 8.73
C GLU A 175 3.63 -36.37 9.88
N LEU A 176 2.45 -35.76 9.77
CA LEU A 176 1.74 -35.10 10.86
C LEU A 176 0.47 -35.91 11.14
N ASN A 177 0.38 -36.54 12.30
CA ASN A 177 -0.70 -37.49 12.61
C ASN A 177 -1.34 -37.23 13.99
N SER A 178 -2.68 -37.17 14.06
CA SER A 178 -3.43 -37.05 15.32
C SER A 178 -3.07 -35.78 16.11
N LEU A 179 -3.08 -34.63 15.43
CA LEU A 179 -2.69 -33.31 15.98
C LEU A 179 -3.80 -32.26 15.83
N ASP A 180 -3.96 -31.37 16.82
CA ASP A 180 -4.77 -30.13 16.73
C ASP A 180 -3.82 -28.94 16.83
N ILE A 181 -3.38 -28.41 15.69
CA ILE A 181 -2.41 -27.33 15.57
C ILE A 181 -3.15 -26.00 15.39
N ARG A 182 -2.85 -25.01 16.22
CA ARG A 182 -3.48 -23.69 16.17
C ARG A 182 -2.42 -22.60 16.17
N ALA A 183 -2.41 -21.77 15.14
CA ALA A 183 -1.57 -20.58 15.12
C ALA A 183 -2.21 -19.44 15.92
N ALA A 184 -1.38 -18.62 16.56
CA ALA A 184 -1.84 -17.40 17.20
C ALA A 184 -2.25 -16.33 16.17
N ASP A 185 -3.10 -15.41 16.59
CA ASP A 185 -3.36 -14.17 15.87
C ASP A 185 -2.06 -13.34 15.82
N PRO A 186 -1.68 -12.75 14.67
CA PRO A 186 -0.53 -11.87 14.60
C PRO A 186 -0.81 -10.54 15.33
N SER A 187 0.27 -9.91 15.81
CA SER A 187 0.19 -8.64 16.53
C SER A 187 0.12 -7.41 15.61
N SER A 188 0.52 -7.56 14.34
CA SER A 188 0.44 -6.52 13.31
C SER A 188 -0.50 -6.93 12.19
N ALA A 189 -1.12 -5.94 11.58
CA ALA A 189 -2.03 -6.13 10.46
C ALA A 189 -1.33 -6.58 9.18
N SER A 190 -0.04 -6.27 9.01
CA SER A 190 0.77 -6.64 7.84
C SER A 190 1.42 -8.01 7.94
N GLN A 191 1.22 -8.71 9.06
CA GLN A 191 1.76 -10.06 9.27
C GLN A 191 0.74 -11.11 8.86
N ASP A 192 1.24 -12.17 8.21
CA ASP A 192 0.44 -13.35 7.94
C ASP A 192 0.34 -14.28 9.16
N SER A 193 -0.75 -15.04 9.21
CA SER A 193 -0.94 -16.17 10.13
C SER A 193 -0.97 -17.50 9.35
N MET A 194 -0.24 -18.51 9.81
CA MET A 194 -0.09 -19.80 9.17
C MET A 194 -0.16 -20.94 10.18
N GLY A 195 -1.08 -21.89 9.99
CA GLY A 195 -1.07 -23.13 10.77
C GLY A 195 0.17 -23.97 10.46
N LEU A 196 0.47 -24.13 9.18
CA LEU A 196 1.65 -24.84 8.68
C LEU A 196 2.26 -24.13 7.49
N ARG A 197 3.56 -23.84 7.55
CA ARG A 197 4.34 -23.28 6.45
C ARG A 197 5.36 -24.28 5.94
N ILE A 198 5.28 -24.65 4.67
CA ILE A 198 6.28 -25.48 3.99
C ILE A 198 6.89 -24.65 2.86
N VAL A 199 8.20 -24.50 2.88
CA VAL A 199 8.95 -23.81 1.84
C VAL A 199 9.98 -24.79 1.33
N TYR A 200 9.93 -25.12 0.04
CA TYR A 200 10.79 -26.08 -0.64
C TYR A 200 10.71 -27.53 -0.11
N GLY A 201 10.77 -28.50 -1.00
CA GLY A 201 10.94 -29.88 -0.61
C GLY A 201 10.84 -30.85 -1.77
N THR A 202 11.70 -31.86 -1.76
CA THR A 202 11.67 -32.95 -2.75
C THR A 202 10.93 -34.19 -2.24
N ALA A 203 10.60 -34.22 -0.95
CA ALA A 203 9.95 -35.35 -0.29
C ALA A 203 8.44 -35.19 -0.17
N LYS A 204 7.80 -36.19 0.44
CA LYS A 204 6.37 -36.22 0.71
C LYS A 204 6.06 -35.76 2.14
N LEU A 205 5.06 -34.91 2.30
CA LEU A 205 4.42 -34.65 3.58
C LEU A 205 3.04 -35.31 3.61
N SER A 206 2.78 -36.13 4.63
CA SER A 206 1.45 -36.72 4.87
C SER A 206 0.82 -36.09 6.11
N ILE A 207 -0.43 -35.64 6.01
CA ILE A 207 -1.22 -35.06 7.09
C ILE A 207 -2.43 -35.96 7.30
N ILE A 208 -2.56 -36.57 8.48
CA ILE A 208 -3.52 -37.66 8.75
C ILE A 208 -4.23 -37.39 10.08
N ASP A 209 -5.56 -37.46 10.12
CA ASP A 209 -6.36 -37.24 11.35
C ASP A 209 -5.93 -35.97 12.10
N ALA A 210 -5.69 -34.89 11.35
CA ALA A 210 -5.18 -33.64 11.90
C ALA A 210 -6.18 -32.50 11.73
N ARG A 211 -6.17 -31.59 12.70
CA ARG A 211 -6.86 -30.31 12.63
C ARG A 211 -5.82 -29.20 12.62
N ILE A 212 -5.82 -28.37 11.59
CA ILE A 212 -4.87 -27.24 11.46
C ILE A 212 -5.66 -25.96 11.30
N VAL A 213 -5.48 -25.02 12.23
CA VAL A 213 -6.19 -23.75 12.29
C VAL A 213 -5.20 -22.60 12.30
N SER A 214 -5.35 -21.63 11.39
CA SER A 214 -4.60 -20.37 11.47
C SER A 214 -5.36 -19.29 12.24
N GLY A 215 -4.63 -18.29 12.74
CA GLY A 215 -5.18 -17.16 13.48
C GLY A 215 -5.89 -16.14 12.60
N ASP A 216 -6.76 -15.35 13.21
CA ASP A 216 -7.45 -14.22 12.58
C ASP A 216 -6.51 -13.00 12.54
N ILE A 217 -6.47 -12.27 11.43
CA ILE A 217 -5.72 -11.00 11.33
C ILE A 217 -6.61 -9.86 11.86
N ASN A 218 -6.62 -9.67 13.18
CA ASN A 218 -7.53 -8.73 13.85
C ASN A 218 -7.04 -7.26 13.85
N ALA A 219 -5.75 -7.03 13.63
CA ALA A 219 -5.20 -5.69 13.52
C ALA A 219 -5.61 -5.06 12.17
N THR A 220 -5.92 -3.75 12.19
CA THR A 220 -6.20 -2.98 10.96
C THR A 220 -4.89 -2.45 10.41
N ALA A 221 -4.68 -2.57 9.10
CA ALA A 221 -3.49 -2.04 8.48
C ALA A 221 -3.45 -0.52 8.65
N ILE A 222 -2.25 0.01 8.87
CA ILE A 222 -2.03 1.45 8.80
C ILE A 222 -1.88 1.84 7.32
N GLU A 223 -1.98 3.13 7.06
CA GLU A 223 -1.77 3.69 5.73
C GLU A 223 -0.51 3.14 5.05
N GLY A 224 -0.63 2.72 3.79
CA GLY A 224 0.46 2.21 2.97
C GLY A 224 0.89 0.76 3.28
N ASP A 225 0.52 0.20 4.43
CA ASP A 225 0.85 -1.18 4.76
C ASP A 225 -0.15 -2.16 4.10
N PRO A 226 0.34 -3.23 3.45
CA PRO A 226 -0.52 -4.28 2.95
C PRO A 226 -1.12 -5.06 4.12
N ALA A 227 -2.39 -5.44 4.02
CA ALA A 227 -3.00 -6.31 5.00
C ALA A 227 -2.51 -7.77 4.83
N GLY A 228 -2.16 -8.39 5.94
CA GLY A 228 -1.75 -9.78 6.06
C GLY A 228 -2.90 -10.74 5.80
N SER A 229 -2.54 -11.94 5.39
CA SER A 229 -3.45 -13.01 5.03
C SER A 229 -3.38 -14.15 6.04
N SER A 230 -4.44 -14.96 6.07
CA SER A 230 -4.51 -16.13 6.93
C SER A 230 -4.49 -17.40 6.10
N TYR A 231 -3.58 -18.31 6.43
CA TYR A 231 -3.34 -19.56 5.71
C TYR A 231 -3.44 -20.77 6.65
N GLY A 232 -4.37 -21.70 6.44
CA GLY A 232 -4.34 -22.96 7.19
C GLY A 232 -3.03 -23.70 6.93
N ILE A 233 -2.76 -23.98 5.65
CA ILE A 233 -1.50 -24.50 5.14
C ILE A 233 -1.02 -23.61 3.99
N TYR A 234 0.25 -23.20 4.05
CA TYR A 234 0.98 -22.60 2.95
C TYR A 234 2.08 -23.57 2.50
N ALA A 235 2.01 -24.04 1.25
CA ALA A 235 2.96 -24.98 0.65
C ALA A 235 3.55 -24.41 -0.64
N PHE A 236 4.86 -24.21 -0.65
CA PHE A 236 5.60 -23.66 -1.78
C PHE A 236 6.70 -24.62 -2.21
N GLU A 237 6.70 -25.01 -3.48
CA GLU A 237 7.72 -25.89 -4.08
C GLU A 237 7.95 -27.20 -3.33
N LEU A 238 6.85 -27.85 -2.89
CA LEU A 238 6.88 -29.18 -2.27
C LEU A 238 6.54 -30.25 -3.31
N ALA A 239 7.30 -31.34 -3.38
CA ALA A 239 7.05 -32.39 -4.36
C ALA A 239 5.67 -33.03 -4.20
N ASN A 240 5.28 -33.44 -2.98
CA ASN A 240 3.98 -34.05 -2.72
C ASN A 240 3.43 -33.68 -1.33
N LEU A 241 2.18 -33.23 -1.30
CA LEU A 241 1.39 -33.00 -0.11
C LEU A 241 0.17 -33.94 -0.13
N GLU A 242 0.09 -34.86 0.82
CA GLU A 242 -1.07 -35.74 1.01
C GLU A 242 -1.81 -35.32 2.29
N ILE A 243 -3.11 -35.08 2.19
CA ILE A 243 -3.97 -34.75 3.33
C ILE A 243 -5.11 -35.76 3.36
N GLU A 244 -5.27 -36.45 4.49
CA GLU A 244 -6.22 -37.54 4.68
C GLU A 244 -6.96 -37.36 6.02
N ASP A 245 -8.28 -37.53 6.00
CA ASP A 245 -9.13 -37.52 7.20
C ASP A 245 -8.91 -36.27 8.09
N SER A 246 -8.64 -35.12 7.49
CA SER A 246 -8.19 -33.92 8.21
C SER A 246 -9.11 -32.71 8.02
N GLU A 247 -9.03 -31.76 8.95
CA GLU A 247 -9.76 -30.49 8.92
C GLU A 247 -8.76 -29.31 8.90
N ILE A 248 -8.80 -28.52 7.85
CA ILE A 248 -7.94 -27.34 7.69
C ILE A 248 -8.82 -26.09 7.67
N GLU A 249 -8.57 -25.16 8.58
CA GLU A 249 -9.34 -23.93 8.72
C GLU A 249 -8.41 -22.72 8.69
N SER A 250 -8.71 -21.74 7.84
CA SER A 250 -8.03 -20.45 7.90
C SER A 250 -8.80 -19.43 8.74
N GLY A 251 -8.06 -18.56 9.43
CA GLY A 251 -8.58 -17.35 10.04
C GLY A 251 -9.08 -16.31 9.03
N ARG A 252 -9.61 -15.20 9.51
CA ARG A 252 -10.01 -14.03 8.70
C ARG A 252 -8.79 -13.30 8.17
N GLY A 253 -8.88 -12.82 6.93
CA GLY A 253 -7.87 -11.92 6.36
C GLY A 253 -7.93 -10.52 7.00
N GLY A 254 -6.81 -9.80 6.98
CA GLY A 254 -6.70 -8.47 7.61
C GLY A 254 -7.41 -7.39 6.82
N ASN A 255 -8.01 -6.41 7.49
CA ASN A 255 -8.56 -5.25 6.79
C ASN A 255 -7.42 -4.33 6.32
N GLY A 256 -7.55 -3.83 5.10
CA GLY A 256 -6.73 -2.75 4.58
C GLY A 256 -6.88 -1.46 5.39
N GLY A 257 -5.86 -0.63 5.35
CA GLY A 257 -5.78 0.67 6.00
C GLY A 257 -6.33 1.76 5.11
N ASP A 258 -7.06 2.69 5.72
CA ASP A 258 -7.52 3.88 5.02
C ASP A 258 -6.31 4.75 4.64
N GLY A 259 -6.36 5.36 3.46
CA GLY A 259 -5.35 6.33 3.02
C GLY A 259 -5.53 7.69 3.69
N ALA A 260 -4.45 8.43 3.90
CA ALA A 260 -4.53 9.77 4.48
C ALA A 260 -5.19 10.76 3.52
N GLU A 261 -5.85 11.75 4.12
CA GLU A 261 -6.29 12.95 3.41
C GLU A 261 -5.07 13.77 2.97
N GLY A 262 -5.18 14.45 1.83
CA GLY A 262 -4.17 15.38 1.36
C GLY A 262 -4.16 16.67 2.20
N ASP A 263 -2.97 17.26 2.32
CA ASP A 263 -2.79 18.53 3.03
C ASP A 263 -3.39 19.71 2.26
N GLU A 264 -3.90 20.69 3.01
CA GLU A 264 -4.42 21.95 2.47
C GLU A 264 -3.29 22.85 1.96
N GLY A 265 -3.52 23.49 0.81
CA GLY A 265 -2.62 24.50 0.25
C GLY A 265 -2.59 25.77 1.09
N ALA A 266 -1.41 26.38 1.22
CA ALA A 266 -1.26 27.65 1.89
C ALA A 266 -1.84 28.84 1.09
N ASP A 267 -2.55 29.74 1.77
CA ASP A 267 -3.03 30.99 1.19
C ASP A 267 -1.89 31.97 0.85
N GLY A 268 -2.09 32.78 -0.19
CA GLY A 268 -1.23 33.92 -0.51
C GLY A 268 -1.62 35.21 0.23
N ASP A 269 -0.63 35.98 0.69
CA ASP A 269 -0.90 37.30 1.29
C ASP A 269 -1.36 38.33 0.23
N PRO A 270 -2.16 39.33 0.63
CA PRO A 270 -2.54 40.43 -0.25
C PRO A 270 -1.34 41.33 -0.59
N GLY A 271 -1.42 42.02 -1.73
CA GLY A 271 -0.46 43.05 -2.13
C GLY A 271 -0.59 44.32 -1.31
N ASP A 272 0.53 44.99 -1.07
CA ASP A 272 0.53 46.27 -0.36
C ASP A 272 -0.10 47.37 -1.22
N PRO A 273 -0.82 48.32 -0.60
CA PRO A 273 -1.23 49.54 -1.28
C PRO A 273 -0.03 50.32 -1.83
N GLY A 274 -0.25 51.04 -2.93
CA GLY A 274 0.74 51.96 -3.46
C GLY A 274 1.03 53.11 -2.49
N GLY A 275 2.24 53.65 -2.54
CA GLY A 275 2.61 54.81 -1.73
C GLY A 275 1.77 56.05 -2.09
N ALA A 276 1.37 56.79 -1.06
CA ALA A 276 0.69 58.07 -1.19
C ALA A 276 1.68 59.24 -1.10
N ILE A 277 1.55 60.22 -1.99
CA ILE A 277 2.20 61.52 -1.78
C ILE A 277 1.48 62.28 -0.66
N VAL A 278 2.23 62.73 0.35
CA VAL A 278 1.67 63.38 1.56
C VAL A 278 1.45 64.90 1.34
N ASP A 279 2.23 65.50 0.44
CA ASP A 279 2.15 66.93 0.10
C ASP A 279 1.80 67.11 -1.38
N CYS A 280 0.55 67.52 -1.66
CA CYS A 280 0.04 67.78 -3.00
C CYS A 280 0.52 69.11 -3.61
N THR A 281 1.52 69.76 -3.03
CA THR A 281 2.00 71.10 -3.44
C THR A 281 3.52 71.21 -3.54
N SER A 282 4.26 70.20 -3.10
CA SER A 282 5.72 70.23 -3.10
C SER A 282 6.30 69.39 -4.24
N ASN A 283 7.33 69.94 -4.88
CA ASN A 283 8.23 69.20 -5.74
C ASN A 283 8.86 68.02 -4.99
N GLY A 284 8.86 66.82 -5.60
CA GLY A 284 9.35 65.62 -4.94
C GLY A 284 9.53 64.42 -5.88
N SER A 285 10.08 63.35 -5.33
CA SER A 285 10.04 62.02 -5.95
C SER A 285 8.60 61.51 -5.94
N GLY A 286 8.22 60.73 -6.95
CA GLY A 286 6.99 59.96 -6.91
C GLY A 286 6.97 59.01 -5.73
N ALA A 287 5.77 58.68 -5.27
CA ALA A 287 5.61 57.70 -4.21
C ALA A 287 5.96 56.29 -4.72
N PRO A 288 6.57 55.44 -3.88
CA PRO A 288 6.92 54.08 -4.30
C PRO A 288 5.65 53.26 -4.58
N GLY A 289 5.71 52.34 -5.53
CA GLY A 289 4.69 51.32 -5.70
C GLY A 289 4.63 50.36 -4.51
N GLY A 290 3.46 49.76 -4.30
CA GLY A 290 3.23 48.77 -3.25
C GLY A 290 4.05 47.50 -3.51
N ALA A 291 4.55 46.89 -2.44
CA ALA A 291 5.16 45.56 -2.55
C ALA A 291 4.09 44.53 -2.96
N GLY A 292 4.49 43.53 -3.72
CA GLY A 292 3.62 42.39 -3.97
C GLY A 292 3.41 41.58 -2.69
N GLY A 293 2.29 40.87 -2.64
CA GLY A 293 1.97 39.96 -1.54
C GLY A 293 3.04 38.88 -1.41
N LEU A 294 3.26 38.41 -0.18
CA LEU A 294 4.22 37.34 0.10
C LEU A 294 3.50 36.01 0.23
N HIS A 295 4.06 34.97 -0.36
CA HIS A 295 3.62 33.61 -0.12
C HIS A 295 4.48 33.01 1.02
N PRO A 296 3.88 32.32 2.01
CA PRO A 296 4.57 31.91 3.23
C PRO A 296 5.74 30.94 3.02
N THR A 297 5.70 30.14 1.96
CA THR A 297 6.67 29.04 1.73
C THR A 297 7.36 29.08 0.38
N LEU A 298 6.82 29.78 -0.62
CA LEU A 298 7.26 29.72 -2.02
C LEU A 298 7.38 31.11 -2.64
N VAL A 299 8.60 31.64 -2.70
CA VAL A 299 8.87 33.00 -3.22
C VAL A 299 8.44 33.19 -4.68
N SER A 300 8.39 32.10 -5.48
CA SER A 300 7.91 32.15 -6.87
C SER A 300 6.43 32.47 -6.99
N LEU A 301 5.65 32.31 -5.92
CA LEU A 301 4.22 32.64 -5.86
C LEU A 301 3.95 34.03 -5.28
N ASN A 302 4.99 34.80 -4.96
CA ASN A 302 4.84 36.17 -4.50
C ASN A 302 4.24 37.05 -5.60
N GLY A 303 3.39 37.99 -5.20
CA GLY A 303 2.86 39.02 -6.08
C GLY A 303 3.96 39.94 -6.61
N SER A 304 3.65 40.63 -7.71
CA SER A 304 4.58 41.58 -8.32
C SER A 304 4.46 42.99 -7.73
N LYS A 305 5.55 43.76 -7.72
CA LYS A 305 5.55 45.13 -7.21
C LYS A 305 4.73 46.06 -8.11
N GLY A 306 4.04 47.04 -7.52
CA GLY A 306 3.46 48.17 -8.26
C GLY A 306 4.52 49.15 -8.79
N GLY A 307 4.13 49.93 -9.80
CA GLY A 307 4.97 50.95 -10.42
C GLY A 307 5.13 52.19 -9.55
N ASP A 308 6.32 52.78 -9.54
CA ASP A 308 6.59 54.00 -8.81
C ASP A 308 5.94 55.21 -9.51
N GLY A 309 5.48 56.19 -8.72
CA GLY A 309 4.90 57.41 -9.25
C GLY A 309 5.91 58.29 -10.00
N GLY A 310 5.42 59.16 -10.88
CA GLY A 310 6.25 60.11 -11.60
C GLY A 310 6.86 61.18 -10.68
N GLN A 311 8.09 61.60 -11.00
CA GLN A 311 8.83 62.63 -10.28
C GLN A 311 8.62 64.02 -10.91
N THR A 312 8.61 65.10 -10.14
CA THR A 312 8.39 66.45 -10.68
C THR A 312 9.67 67.13 -11.21
N SER A 313 10.86 66.64 -10.85
CA SER A 313 12.13 67.25 -11.27
C SER A 313 12.35 67.16 -12.79
N GLY A 314 12.90 68.21 -13.41
CA GLY A 314 13.20 68.20 -14.86
C GLY A 314 11.97 68.38 -15.77
N GLY A 315 10.86 68.85 -15.20
CA GLY A 315 9.60 69.07 -15.93
C GLY A 315 8.64 67.89 -15.85
N GLY A 316 8.72 67.02 -14.85
CA GLY A 316 7.78 65.92 -14.69
C GLY A 316 8.13 64.69 -15.53
N SER A 317 8.06 63.51 -14.92
CA SER A 317 8.09 62.21 -15.58
C SER A 317 6.72 61.52 -15.53
N GLY A 318 6.51 60.56 -16.43
CA GLY A 318 5.46 59.56 -16.24
C GLY A 318 5.75 58.69 -15.01
N GLY A 319 4.74 57.93 -14.58
CA GLY A 319 4.95 56.84 -13.63
C GLY A 319 5.59 55.65 -14.31
N ASP A 320 6.16 54.75 -13.52
CA ASP A 320 6.70 53.48 -14.02
C ASP A 320 5.58 52.45 -14.18
N ASP A 321 5.78 51.49 -15.09
CA ASP A 321 4.91 50.32 -15.18
C ASP A 321 5.03 49.50 -13.88
N GLY A 322 3.97 48.76 -13.53
CA GLY A 322 4.10 47.70 -12.52
C GLY A 322 5.02 46.57 -13.00
N ASP A 323 5.36 45.66 -12.10
CA ASP A 323 6.01 44.40 -12.46
C ASP A 323 4.95 43.32 -12.80
N GLY A 324 5.32 42.35 -13.65
CA GLY A 324 4.48 41.21 -14.05
C GLY A 324 4.01 41.27 -15.52
N ASP A 325 3.56 40.13 -16.04
CA ASP A 325 3.23 39.96 -17.47
C ASP A 325 2.03 40.83 -17.92
N CYS A 326 1.14 41.16 -16.99
CA CYS A 326 -0.04 42.00 -17.21
C CYS A 326 0.02 43.33 -16.46
N ALA A 327 1.22 43.77 -16.08
CA ALA A 327 1.40 44.96 -15.28
C ALA A 327 0.64 46.17 -15.80
N GLY A 328 0.10 46.95 -14.87
CA GLY A 328 -0.50 48.22 -15.19
C GLY A 328 0.54 49.15 -15.79
N SER A 329 0.25 49.72 -16.95
CA SER A 329 1.14 50.70 -17.57
C SER A 329 1.22 51.96 -16.72
N GLY A 330 2.43 52.47 -16.50
CA GLY A 330 2.69 53.77 -15.92
C GLY A 330 2.06 54.85 -16.79
N SER A 331 1.53 55.89 -16.15
CA SER A 331 0.85 56.93 -16.92
C SER A 331 1.87 57.85 -17.63
N ALA A 332 1.50 58.31 -18.83
CA ALA A 332 2.31 59.25 -19.57
C ALA A 332 2.39 60.62 -18.87
N ARG A 333 3.50 61.33 -19.08
CA ARG A 333 3.62 62.75 -18.72
C ARG A 333 2.53 63.56 -19.44
N ALA A 334 1.69 64.26 -18.69
CA ALA A 334 0.65 65.13 -19.23
C ALA A 334 0.56 66.43 -18.42
N ASP A 335 -0.02 67.48 -19.02
CA ASP A 335 -0.35 68.75 -18.36
C ASP A 335 -1.53 68.59 -17.36
N GLY A 336 -1.72 67.39 -16.79
CA GLY A 336 -2.75 67.00 -15.85
C GLY A 336 -2.45 65.65 -15.17
N PRO A 337 -3.09 65.34 -14.03
CA PRO A 337 -2.86 64.09 -13.29
C PRO A 337 -3.37 62.88 -14.08
N ALA A 338 -2.46 62.16 -14.72
CA ALA A 338 -2.79 60.92 -15.40
C ALA A 338 -2.73 59.74 -14.40
N LYS A 339 -3.84 59.00 -14.29
CA LYS A 339 -3.90 57.77 -13.49
C LYS A 339 -3.06 56.67 -14.16
N GLY A 340 -2.27 55.93 -13.39
CA GLY A 340 -1.61 54.70 -13.83
C GLY A 340 -2.63 53.61 -14.16
N GLY A 341 -2.33 52.77 -15.16
CA GLY A 341 -3.19 51.66 -15.51
C GLY A 341 -3.33 50.69 -14.34
N ASP A 342 -4.56 50.21 -14.09
CA ASP A 342 -4.74 49.04 -13.23
C ASP A 342 -4.08 47.82 -13.90
N ALA A 343 -3.66 46.82 -13.12
CA ALA A 343 -3.22 45.55 -13.67
C ALA A 343 -4.30 44.99 -14.61
N THR A 344 -3.88 44.47 -15.76
CA THR A 344 -4.82 44.06 -16.82
C THR A 344 -5.31 42.62 -16.69
N CYS A 345 -4.68 41.83 -15.81
CA CYS A 345 -5.12 40.50 -15.44
C CYS A 345 -4.83 40.22 -13.96
N ASN A 346 -5.61 39.30 -13.39
CA ASN A 346 -5.29 38.64 -12.12
C ASN A 346 -4.42 37.41 -12.41
N GLY A 347 -3.85 36.82 -11.36
CA GLY A 347 -3.29 35.48 -11.44
C GLY A 347 -4.35 34.46 -11.83
N ASP A 348 -4.01 33.57 -12.76
CA ASP A 348 -4.83 32.42 -13.10
C ASP A 348 -4.87 31.47 -11.89
N ALA A 349 -6.05 30.89 -11.63
CA ALA A 349 -6.16 29.83 -10.65
C ALA A 349 -5.42 28.57 -11.12
N GLY A 350 -4.91 27.80 -10.18
CA GLY A 350 -4.33 26.49 -10.45
C GLY A 350 -5.41 25.48 -10.84
N ASP A 351 -5.07 24.56 -11.73
CA ASP A 351 -5.92 23.45 -12.08
C ASP A 351 -6.02 22.48 -10.89
N ALA A 352 -7.20 21.89 -10.68
CA ALA A 352 -7.39 20.85 -9.67
C ALA A 352 -6.69 19.54 -10.08
N GLY A 353 -6.22 18.79 -9.10
CA GLY A 353 -5.62 17.47 -9.29
C GLY A 353 -6.65 16.44 -9.73
N ASP A 354 -6.21 15.51 -10.59
CA ASP A 354 -7.06 14.41 -11.05
C ASP A 354 -7.31 13.41 -9.90
N SER A 355 -8.57 12.97 -9.78
CA SER A 355 -8.90 11.88 -8.86
C SER A 355 -8.53 10.52 -9.47
N ALA A 356 -8.19 9.55 -8.63
CA ALA A 356 -7.79 8.22 -9.08
C ALA A 356 -8.97 7.41 -9.62
N GLU A 357 -9.26 7.52 -10.92
CA GLU A 357 -10.37 6.80 -11.58
C GLU A 357 -9.95 5.46 -12.22
N ASP A 358 -8.65 5.21 -12.34
CA ASP A 358 -8.11 4.03 -13.02
C ASP A 358 -8.58 2.72 -12.38
N PRO A 359 -8.85 1.68 -13.20
CA PRO A 359 -9.39 0.43 -12.71
C PRO A 359 -8.35 -0.32 -11.86
N VAL A 360 -8.60 -0.35 -10.56
CA VAL A 360 -7.96 -1.26 -9.61
C VAL A 360 -8.64 -2.63 -9.75
N SER A 361 -8.30 -3.38 -10.80
CA SER A 361 -9.03 -4.62 -11.12
C SER A 361 -8.35 -5.87 -10.59
N GLY A 362 -9.15 -6.76 -9.99
CA GLY A 362 -8.80 -8.17 -9.80
C GLY A 362 -8.70 -8.61 -8.33
N PRO A 363 -8.60 -9.93 -8.10
CA PRO A 363 -8.59 -10.52 -6.77
C PRO A 363 -7.36 -10.17 -5.92
N GLY A 364 -6.33 -9.54 -6.50
CA GLY A 364 -4.95 -9.59 -6.00
C GLY A 364 -4.08 -10.50 -6.84
N ALA A 365 -2.76 -10.43 -6.65
CA ALA A 365 -1.84 -11.35 -7.28
C ALA A 365 -1.66 -12.61 -6.42
N MET A 366 -1.89 -13.78 -7.03
CA MET A 366 -1.62 -15.09 -6.43
C MET A 366 -0.23 -15.55 -6.89
N ASP A 367 0.82 -14.96 -6.33
CA ASP A 367 2.21 -15.30 -6.70
C ASP A 367 2.86 -16.15 -5.59
N ASP A 368 4.01 -15.73 -5.04
CA ASP A 368 4.61 -16.44 -3.89
C ASP A 368 3.68 -16.41 -2.69
N PHE A 369 3.10 -15.25 -2.39
CA PHE A 369 2.02 -15.07 -1.43
C PHE A 369 0.86 -14.35 -2.12
N PHE A 370 -0.27 -14.29 -1.43
CA PHE A 370 -1.32 -13.38 -1.83
C PHE A 370 -0.88 -11.94 -1.64
N GLN A 371 -0.95 -11.14 -2.71
CA GLN A 371 -0.72 -9.70 -2.66
C GLN A 371 -2.04 -8.98 -2.91
N PRO A 372 -2.59 -8.26 -1.92
CA PRO A 372 -3.82 -7.50 -2.09
C PRO A 372 -3.61 -6.33 -3.05
N VAL A 373 -4.67 -5.91 -3.75
CA VAL A 373 -4.60 -4.75 -4.64
C VAL A 373 -4.97 -3.49 -3.86
N SER A 374 -4.02 -2.57 -3.72
CA SER A 374 -4.25 -1.24 -3.15
C SER A 374 -4.87 -0.30 -4.18
N GLY A 375 -5.47 0.79 -3.69
CA GLY A 375 -5.86 1.92 -4.52
C GLY A 375 -4.67 2.63 -5.16
N ILE A 376 -4.96 3.76 -5.77
CA ILE A 376 -4.04 4.70 -6.43
C ILE A 376 -4.28 6.06 -5.77
N ASP A 377 -3.19 6.78 -5.51
CA ASP A 377 -3.23 8.13 -4.93
C ASP A 377 -3.92 9.10 -5.90
N GLY A 378 -4.54 10.15 -5.37
CA GLY A 378 -4.93 11.30 -6.18
C GLY A 378 -3.72 12.15 -6.55
N ASP A 379 -3.84 12.93 -7.62
CA ASP A 379 -2.80 13.89 -8.01
C ASP A 379 -2.92 15.18 -7.19
N ASP A 380 -1.79 15.84 -6.94
CA ASP A 380 -1.78 17.18 -6.35
C ASP A 380 -2.42 18.19 -7.31
N GLY A 381 -3.02 19.26 -6.77
CA GLY A 381 -3.43 20.39 -7.59
C GLY A 381 -2.22 21.18 -8.11
N GLU A 382 -2.47 22.13 -9.01
CA GLU A 382 -1.48 23.12 -9.43
C GLU A 382 -1.56 24.40 -8.58
N HIS A 383 -0.43 25.08 -8.39
CA HIS A 383 -0.43 26.38 -7.71
C HIS A 383 -1.11 27.44 -8.56
N GLY A 384 -1.69 28.45 -7.93
CA GLY A 384 -2.15 29.64 -8.65
C GLY A 384 -0.97 30.45 -9.21
N ALA A 385 -1.27 31.37 -10.13
CA ALA A 385 -0.29 32.36 -10.60
C ALA A 385 -0.33 33.63 -9.73
N PRO A 386 0.81 34.33 -9.52
CA PRO A 386 0.84 35.57 -8.75
C PRO A 386 0.19 36.74 -9.49
N GLY A 387 -0.35 37.70 -8.74
CA GLY A 387 -0.91 38.93 -9.28
C GLY A 387 0.15 39.89 -9.81
N SER A 388 -0.18 40.64 -10.87
CA SER A 388 0.68 41.71 -11.41
C SER A 388 0.50 43.03 -10.65
N GLY A 389 1.52 43.88 -10.66
CA GLY A 389 1.46 45.21 -10.04
C GLY A 389 0.69 46.22 -10.89
N GLY A 390 0.06 47.20 -10.23
CA GLY A 390 -0.56 48.35 -10.88
C GLY A 390 0.47 49.40 -11.31
N GLY A 391 0.16 50.21 -12.32
CA GLY A 391 1.07 51.23 -12.84
C GLY A 391 1.12 52.49 -11.97
N GLY A 392 2.27 53.17 -11.97
CA GLY A 392 2.46 54.43 -11.27
C GLY A 392 1.68 55.59 -11.90
N GLY A 393 1.13 56.45 -11.05
CA GLY A 393 0.53 57.72 -11.46
C GLY A 393 1.57 58.71 -11.94
N GLY A 394 1.19 59.62 -12.84
CA GLY A 394 2.11 60.56 -13.48
C GLY A 394 2.30 61.81 -12.63
N ALA A 395 3.48 62.42 -12.73
CA ALA A 395 3.67 63.74 -12.14
C ALA A 395 2.85 64.77 -12.93
N HIS A 396 2.20 65.68 -12.21
CA HIS A 396 1.62 66.88 -12.77
C HIS A 396 2.63 68.01 -12.61
N VAL A 397 3.04 68.59 -13.74
CA VAL A 397 3.81 69.82 -13.73
C VAL A 397 3.10 70.88 -14.55
N CYS A 398 3.11 72.13 -14.08
CA CYS A 398 2.65 73.20 -14.93
C CYS A 398 3.29 74.54 -14.57
N PHE A 399 3.28 75.48 -15.52
CA PHE A 399 4.00 76.74 -15.37
C PHE A 399 3.39 77.69 -14.31
N TRP A 400 2.12 77.50 -13.94
CA TRP A 400 1.37 78.38 -13.03
C TRP A 400 0.69 77.65 -11.86
N CYS A 401 1.01 76.37 -11.63
CA CYS A 401 0.44 75.57 -10.56
C CYS A 401 1.55 74.89 -9.77
N ASP A 402 1.17 74.33 -8.62
CA ASP A 402 2.08 73.56 -7.81
C ASP A 402 2.34 72.21 -8.48
N ASP A 403 3.61 71.92 -8.74
CA ASP A 403 4.06 70.63 -9.24
C ASP A 403 3.73 69.56 -8.19
N THR A 404 3.13 68.45 -8.62
CA THR A 404 2.69 67.37 -7.75
C THR A 404 3.22 66.03 -8.26
N PRO A 405 3.98 65.27 -7.47
CA PRO A 405 4.44 63.94 -7.88
C PRO A 405 3.28 62.96 -8.08
N GLY A 406 3.53 61.87 -8.79
CA GLY A 406 2.57 60.78 -8.94
C GLY A 406 2.52 59.87 -7.72
N ASN A 407 1.38 59.21 -7.52
CA ASN A 407 1.22 58.15 -6.51
C ASN A 407 1.73 56.81 -7.06
N GLY A 408 2.13 55.90 -6.17
CA GLY A 408 2.54 54.56 -6.55
C GLY A 408 1.34 53.68 -6.89
N GLY A 409 1.52 52.72 -7.80
CA GLY A 409 0.56 51.65 -8.06
C GLY A 409 0.55 50.62 -6.92
N GLY A 410 -0.58 49.93 -6.72
CA GLY A 410 -0.68 48.84 -5.75
C GLY A 410 0.08 47.59 -6.20
N GLY A 411 0.63 46.83 -5.24
CA GLY A 411 1.28 45.55 -5.53
C GLY A 411 0.27 44.46 -5.89
N GLY A 412 0.68 43.45 -6.66
CA GLY A 412 -0.15 42.27 -6.91
C GLY A 412 -0.25 41.37 -5.69
N GLY A 413 -1.33 40.61 -5.55
CA GLY A 413 -1.46 39.60 -4.49
C GLY A 413 -0.61 38.36 -4.77
N ALA A 414 -0.19 37.65 -3.73
CA ALA A 414 0.47 36.34 -3.89
C ALA A 414 -0.54 35.27 -4.32
N ALA A 415 -0.07 34.24 -5.03
CA ALA A 415 -0.91 33.11 -5.38
C ALA A 415 -1.11 32.15 -4.20
N GLY A 416 -2.19 31.37 -4.22
CA GLY A 416 -2.35 30.23 -3.32
C GLY A 416 -1.54 29.00 -3.77
N SER A 417 -1.07 28.21 -2.82
CA SER A 417 -0.50 26.88 -3.08
C SER A 417 -1.59 25.87 -3.39
N SER A 418 -1.21 24.79 -4.07
CA SER A 418 -2.13 23.68 -4.33
C SER A 418 -2.37 22.85 -3.07
N GLY A 419 -3.52 22.19 -3.05
CA GLY A 419 -3.77 21.09 -2.13
C GLY A 419 -3.10 19.80 -2.61
N GLU A 420 -2.67 18.96 -1.68
CA GLU A 420 -2.09 17.65 -2.00
C GLU A 420 -3.18 16.63 -2.34
N GLY A 421 -2.83 15.67 -3.19
CA GLY A 421 -3.69 14.53 -3.50
C GLY A 421 -3.83 13.58 -2.30
N GLY A 422 -5.03 13.02 -2.13
CA GLY A 422 -5.29 12.00 -1.11
C GLY A 422 -4.46 10.74 -1.37
N LYS A 423 -4.22 9.94 -0.32
CA LYS A 423 -3.49 8.66 -0.44
C LYS A 423 -4.44 7.48 -0.61
N ALA A 424 -3.96 6.45 -1.31
CA ALA A 424 -4.68 5.23 -1.59
C ALA A 424 -5.04 4.43 -0.33
N GLY A 425 -6.23 3.85 -0.33
CA GLY A 425 -6.56 2.80 0.63
C GLY A 425 -5.85 1.49 0.29
N SER A 426 -5.34 0.77 1.29
CA SER A 426 -4.70 -0.53 1.05
C SER A 426 -5.72 -1.65 0.87
N GLY A 427 -5.35 -2.69 0.10
CA GLY A 427 -6.23 -3.83 -0.12
C GLY A 427 -6.32 -4.76 1.10
N GLY A 428 -7.45 -5.45 1.25
CA GLY A 428 -7.70 -6.41 2.32
C GLY A 428 -7.01 -7.76 2.07
N GLY A 429 -6.53 -8.39 3.14
CA GLY A 429 -5.84 -9.68 3.09
C GLY A 429 -6.78 -10.86 2.83
N GLY A 430 -6.22 -11.94 2.30
CA GLY A 430 -6.98 -13.14 1.94
C GLY A 430 -7.15 -14.15 3.09
N SER A 431 -8.10 -15.07 2.91
CA SER A 431 -8.29 -16.23 3.78
C SER A 431 -8.22 -17.52 2.96
N PHE A 432 -7.23 -18.36 3.27
CA PHE A 432 -6.89 -19.55 2.49
C PHE A 432 -6.71 -20.78 3.36
N ALA A 433 -7.58 -21.79 3.27
CA ALA A 433 -7.34 -23.02 4.04
C ALA A 433 -6.09 -23.76 3.54
N LEU A 434 -5.92 -23.90 2.22
CA LEU A 434 -4.71 -24.43 1.58
C LEU A 434 -4.29 -23.54 0.41
N TYR A 435 -3.07 -22.99 0.50
CA TYR A 435 -2.40 -22.29 -0.60
C TYR A 435 -1.20 -23.14 -1.06
N ALA A 436 -1.28 -23.69 -2.26
CA ALA A 436 -0.28 -24.60 -2.81
C ALA A 436 0.28 -24.05 -4.13
N LYS A 437 1.59 -23.76 -4.15
CA LYS A 437 2.30 -23.33 -5.37
C LYS A 437 3.39 -24.32 -5.74
N ASN A 438 3.48 -24.68 -7.01
CA ASN A 438 4.43 -25.66 -7.55
C ASN A 438 4.43 -26.97 -6.75
N THR A 439 3.24 -27.42 -6.31
CA THR A 439 3.06 -28.55 -5.39
C THR A 439 2.03 -29.53 -5.93
N ASN A 440 2.31 -30.84 -5.81
CA ASN A 440 1.31 -31.87 -6.10
C ASN A 440 0.50 -32.17 -4.83
N VAL A 441 -0.80 -31.96 -4.88
CA VAL A 441 -1.71 -32.09 -3.74
C VAL A 441 -2.63 -33.29 -3.94
N THR A 442 -2.73 -34.14 -2.92
CA THR A 442 -3.77 -35.17 -2.83
C THR A 442 -4.61 -34.94 -1.59
N LEU A 443 -5.94 -34.83 -1.77
CA LEU A 443 -6.89 -34.68 -0.68
C LEU A 443 -7.79 -35.92 -0.61
N ARG A 444 -7.88 -36.54 0.57
CA ARG A 444 -8.76 -37.69 0.84
C ARG A 444 -9.61 -37.43 2.08
N ASN A 445 -10.94 -37.55 1.95
CA ASN A 445 -11.90 -37.33 3.04
C ASN A 445 -11.55 -36.11 3.93
N THR A 446 -11.22 -34.98 3.30
CA THR A 446 -10.67 -33.79 3.97
C THR A 446 -11.66 -32.63 3.92
N SER A 447 -11.71 -31.82 4.98
CA SER A 447 -12.44 -30.55 5.00
C SER A 447 -11.48 -29.37 4.95
N LEU A 448 -11.69 -28.45 3.99
CA LEU A 448 -10.96 -27.19 3.87
C LEU A 448 -11.98 -26.04 4.02
N THR A 449 -11.79 -25.21 5.04
CA THR A 449 -12.69 -24.08 5.33
C THR A 449 -11.91 -22.77 5.33
N SER A 450 -12.27 -21.84 4.45
CA SER A 450 -11.76 -20.47 4.55
C SER A 450 -12.77 -19.56 5.22
N ARG A 451 -12.30 -18.67 6.08
CA ARG A 451 -13.13 -17.62 6.69
C ARG A 451 -13.25 -16.41 5.78
N ARG A 452 -13.87 -15.34 6.28
CA ARG A 452 -14.06 -14.10 5.52
C ARG A 452 -12.73 -13.42 5.18
N GLY A 453 -12.58 -12.96 3.94
CA GLY A 453 -11.47 -12.08 3.53
C GLY A 453 -11.60 -10.68 4.13
N GLY A 454 -10.48 -9.97 4.26
CA GLY A 454 -10.46 -8.63 4.86
C GLY A 454 -11.07 -7.56 3.96
N ASN A 455 -11.69 -6.52 4.52
CA ASN A 455 -12.17 -5.40 3.69
C ASN A 455 -10.98 -4.56 3.20
N GLY A 456 -11.10 -3.91 2.04
CA GLY A 456 -10.16 -2.88 1.62
C GLY A 456 -10.34 -1.58 2.41
N GLY A 457 -9.27 -0.81 2.55
CA GLY A 457 -9.29 0.52 3.17
C GLY A 457 -9.81 1.59 2.22
N GLY A 458 -10.45 2.62 2.77
CA GLY A 458 -10.94 3.77 2.00
C GLY A 458 -9.79 4.62 1.43
N GLY A 459 -10.01 5.22 0.26
CA GLY A 459 -9.09 6.24 -0.27
C GLY A 459 -9.26 7.57 0.47
N GLY A 460 -8.15 8.27 0.66
CA GLY A 460 -8.12 9.60 1.24
C GLY A 460 -8.70 10.66 0.31
N ASN A 461 -9.27 11.71 0.90
CA ASN A 461 -9.74 12.89 0.16
C ASN A 461 -8.54 13.76 -0.22
N GLY A 462 -8.58 14.42 -1.38
CA GLY A 462 -7.64 15.47 -1.72
C GLY A 462 -7.83 16.71 -0.85
N GLY A 463 -6.73 17.39 -0.54
CA GLY A 463 -6.71 18.63 0.23
C GLY A 463 -7.20 19.82 -0.59
N PRO A 464 -7.86 20.82 0.02
CA PRO A 464 -8.26 22.02 -0.71
C PRO A 464 -7.04 22.87 -1.11
N GLY A 465 -7.14 23.60 -2.22
CA GLY A 465 -6.15 24.60 -2.62
C GLY A 465 -6.24 25.86 -1.76
N GLY A 466 -5.10 26.54 -1.60
CA GLY A 466 -5.02 27.82 -0.89
C GLY A 466 -5.62 28.96 -1.70
N SER A 467 -6.19 29.95 -1.02
CA SER A 467 -6.73 31.15 -1.66
C SER A 467 -5.62 32.08 -2.16
N GLY A 468 -5.84 32.75 -3.29
CA GLY A 468 -5.00 33.83 -3.78
C GLY A 468 -5.20 35.12 -2.97
N GLY A 469 -4.13 35.88 -2.79
CA GLY A 469 -4.15 37.17 -2.12
C GLY A 469 -4.79 38.27 -2.97
N ASP A 470 -5.51 39.19 -2.32
CA ASP A 470 -6.06 40.36 -3.01
C ASP A 470 -4.95 41.28 -3.57
N GLY A 471 -5.25 41.98 -4.67
CA GLY A 471 -4.38 43.02 -5.20
C GLY A 471 -4.40 44.29 -4.33
N GLY A 472 -3.24 44.94 -4.20
CA GLY A 472 -3.07 46.21 -3.52
C GLY A 472 -3.78 47.37 -4.25
N ILE A 473 -4.30 48.31 -3.47
CA ILE A 473 -5.00 49.49 -4.02
C ILE A 473 -3.98 50.55 -4.46
N GLY A 474 -4.15 51.10 -5.67
CA GLY A 474 -3.48 52.32 -6.11
C GLY A 474 -4.11 53.55 -5.46
N LEU A 475 -3.32 54.33 -4.71
CA LEU A 475 -3.86 55.43 -3.91
C LEU A 475 -4.04 56.73 -4.72
N ASP A 476 -5.05 57.53 -4.34
CA ASP A 476 -5.25 58.92 -4.79
C ASP A 476 -5.62 59.84 -3.60
N PRO A 477 -4.64 60.19 -2.75
CA PRO A 477 -4.86 61.13 -1.65
C PRO A 477 -5.04 62.58 -2.12
N CYS A 478 -4.73 62.90 -3.38
CA CYS A 478 -4.69 64.26 -3.93
C CYS A 478 -5.56 64.38 -5.19
N PRO A 479 -6.90 64.22 -5.10
CA PRO A 479 -7.76 64.17 -6.29
C PRO A 479 -7.59 65.42 -7.16
N GLY A 480 -7.21 65.21 -8.42
CA GLY A 480 -7.06 66.28 -9.41
C GLY A 480 -5.73 67.04 -9.35
N ARG A 481 -4.75 66.59 -8.56
CA ARG A 481 -3.40 67.20 -8.54
C ARG A 481 -2.29 66.22 -8.92
N GLY A 482 -2.23 65.05 -8.29
CA GLY A 482 -1.28 63.98 -8.65
C GLY A 482 -1.98 62.88 -9.43
N GLY A 483 -1.26 62.20 -10.33
CA GLY A 483 -1.78 60.98 -10.94
C GLY A 483 -2.04 59.90 -9.87
N ALA A 484 -3.23 59.31 -9.87
CA ALA A 484 -3.54 58.15 -9.04
C ALA A 484 -2.72 56.93 -9.50
N GLY A 485 -2.33 56.06 -8.56
CA GLY A 485 -1.81 54.74 -8.93
C GLY A 485 -2.90 53.83 -9.51
N GLY A 486 -2.49 52.85 -10.30
CA GLY A 486 -3.34 51.72 -10.67
C GLY A 486 -3.40 50.68 -9.54
N ASN A 487 -4.50 49.93 -9.44
CA ASN A 487 -4.60 48.77 -8.55
C ASN A 487 -3.77 47.60 -9.09
N GLY A 488 -3.20 46.80 -8.19
CA GLY A 488 -2.62 45.50 -8.53
C GLY A 488 -3.70 44.45 -8.80
N GLY A 489 -3.32 43.37 -9.49
CA GLY A 489 -4.16 42.19 -9.70
C GLY A 489 -4.13 41.27 -8.48
N SER A 490 -5.21 40.52 -8.24
CA SER A 490 -5.19 39.46 -7.23
C SER A 490 -4.28 38.30 -7.69
N GLY A 491 -3.76 37.52 -6.75
CA GLY A 491 -3.23 36.20 -7.06
C GLY A 491 -4.35 35.23 -7.42
N GLY A 492 -4.00 34.16 -8.10
CA GLY A 492 -4.90 33.02 -8.35
C GLY A 492 -4.93 32.09 -7.15
N ASP A 493 -6.08 31.46 -6.93
CA ASP A 493 -6.22 30.36 -5.97
C ASP A 493 -5.41 29.15 -6.45
N GLY A 494 -4.87 28.35 -5.54
CA GLY A 494 -4.34 27.04 -5.87
C GLY A 494 -5.47 26.06 -6.17
N GLY A 495 -5.17 25.05 -6.99
CA GLY A 495 -6.09 23.95 -7.25
C GLY A 495 -6.19 22.99 -6.07
N ASP A 496 -7.39 22.44 -5.88
CA ASP A 496 -7.63 21.33 -4.94
C ASP A 496 -6.88 20.08 -5.39
N GLY A 497 -6.41 19.26 -4.47
CA GLY A 497 -5.88 17.93 -4.76
C GLY A 497 -6.98 16.93 -5.13
N GLY A 498 -6.60 15.90 -5.87
CA GLY A 498 -7.46 14.80 -6.27
C GLY A 498 -7.73 13.81 -5.14
N ASP A 499 -8.91 13.16 -5.17
CA ASP A 499 -9.23 12.07 -4.24
C ASP A 499 -8.58 10.76 -4.69
N ALA A 500 -8.10 9.96 -3.74
CA ALA A 500 -7.56 8.64 -4.02
C ALA A 500 -8.64 7.57 -4.19
N SER A 501 -8.25 6.41 -4.73
CA SER A 501 -9.12 5.24 -4.80
C SER A 501 -9.03 4.34 -3.56
N GLY A 502 -10.13 3.63 -3.30
CA GLY A 502 -10.18 2.64 -2.22
C GLY A 502 -9.48 1.32 -2.61
N GLY A 503 -8.93 0.62 -1.63
CA GLY A 503 -8.31 -0.69 -1.83
C GLY A 503 -9.34 -1.80 -2.06
N SER A 504 -8.95 -2.87 -2.75
CA SER A 504 -9.85 -4.01 -3.00
C SER A 504 -10.07 -4.85 -1.75
N GLY A 505 -11.22 -5.51 -1.66
CA GLY A 505 -11.49 -6.51 -0.63
C GLY A 505 -10.70 -7.80 -0.85
N GLY A 506 -10.26 -8.43 0.24
CA GLY A 506 -9.54 -9.69 0.22
C GLY A 506 -10.44 -10.90 -0.09
N PRO A 507 -9.91 -11.93 -0.76
CA PRO A 507 -10.67 -13.10 -1.15
C PRO A 507 -10.82 -14.11 0.00
N SER A 508 -11.83 -14.98 -0.13
CA SER A 508 -11.97 -16.20 0.67
C SER A 508 -11.95 -17.41 -0.25
N ILE A 509 -10.90 -18.24 -0.14
CA ILE A 509 -10.69 -19.38 -1.04
C ILE A 509 -10.10 -20.55 -0.25
N PRO A 510 -10.83 -21.66 0.01
CA PRO A 510 -10.31 -22.76 0.79
C PRO A 510 -9.18 -23.50 0.04
N LEU A 511 -9.16 -23.50 -1.29
CA LEU A 511 -8.10 -24.14 -2.08
C LEU A 511 -7.56 -23.25 -3.19
N VAL A 512 -6.30 -22.86 -3.09
CA VAL A 512 -5.55 -22.15 -4.14
C VAL A 512 -4.44 -23.07 -4.67
N LEU A 513 -4.41 -23.28 -5.99
CA LEU A 513 -3.40 -24.07 -6.67
C LEU A 513 -2.72 -23.27 -7.79
N VAL A 514 -1.44 -22.95 -7.62
CA VAL A 514 -0.64 -22.21 -8.59
C VAL A 514 0.43 -23.13 -9.17
N ASN A 515 0.32 -23.48 -10.45
CA ASN A 515 1.28 -24.34 -11.17
C ASN A 515 1.54 -25.71 -10.48
N GLY A 516 0.53 -26.28 -9.82
CA GLY A 516 0.60 -27.58 -9.16
C GLY A 516 -0.21 -28.66 -9.87
N SER A 517 -0.42 -29.80 -9.23
CA SER A 517 -1.43 -30.78 -9.64
C SER A 517 -2.32 -31.15 -8.45
N LEU A 518 -3.54 -31.60 -8.73
CA LEU A 518 -4.52 -31.91 -7.70
C LEU A 518 -5.21 -33.25 -7.97
N SER A 519 -5.14 -34.15 -6.99
CA SER A 519 -5.93 -35.36 -6.91
C SER A 519 -6.94 -35.23 -5.77
N LEU A 520 -8.22 -35.35 -6.10
CA LEU A 520 -9.32 -35.12 -5.16
C LEU A 520 -10.13 -36.41 -4.98
N ASP A 521 -10.09 -36.99 -3.78
CA ASP A 521 -10.85 -38.18 -3.39
C ASP A 521 -11.73 -37.85 -2.18
N THR A 522 -12.90 -37.27 -2.46
CA THR A 522 -13.84 -36.76 -1.45
C THR A 522 -13.27 -35.63 -0.60
N ALA A 523 -13.72 -34.39 -0.85
CA ALA A 523 -13.42 -33.25 0.01
C ALA A 523 -14.65 -32.37 0.24
N MET A 524 -14.64 -31.65 1.36
CA MET A 524 -15.57 -30.58 1.64
C MET A 524 -14.82 -29.25 1.58
N LEU A 525 -15.10 -28.44 0.57
CA LEU A 525 -14.50 -27.13 0.40
C LEU A 525 -15.55 -26.07 0.72
N ASP A 526 -15.36 -25.30 1.78
CA ASP A 526 -16.29 -24.27 2.24
C ASP A 526 -15.62 -22.90 2.28
N ALA A 527 -15.98 -22.03 1.33
CA ALA A 527 -15.48 -20.67 1.31
C ALA A 527 -16.37 -19.74 2.12
N GLY A 528 -15.75 -18.87 2.91
CA GLY A 528 -16.41 -17.74 3.56
C GLY A 528 -16.72 -16.59 2.60
N ASP A 529 -17.14 -15.47 3.16
CA ASP A 529 -17.45 -14.27 2.37
C ASP A 529 -16.17 -13.57 1.87
N GLY A 530 -16.24 -12.97 0.69
CA GLY A 530 -15.24 -11.98 0.26
C GLY A 530 -15.30 -10.70 1.09
N GLY A 531 -14.18 -10.02 1.26
CA GLY A 531 -14.14 -8.70 1.90
C GLY A 531 -14.78 -7.62 1.02
N ASN A 532 -15.34 -6.57 1.59
CA ASN A 532 -15.84 -5.45 0.79
C ASN A 532 -14.68 -4.57 0.30
N GLY A 533 -14.84 -3.91 -0.83
CA GLY A 533 -13.90 -2.88 -1.28
C GLY A 533 -13.96 -1.62 -0.42
N GLY A 534 -12.88 -0.85 -0.45
CA GLY A 534 -12.73 0.43 0.25
C GLY A 534 -13.52 1.56 -0.42
N SER A 535 -14.07 2.47 0.39
CA SER A 535 -14.82 3.63 -0.12
C SER A 535 -13.92 4.69 -0.76
N SER A 536 -14.49 5.57 -1.58
CA SER A 536 -13.86 6.82 -2.01
C SER A 536 -14.91 7.91 -2.18
N ARG A 537 -14.51 9.19 -2.12
CA ARG A 537 -15.40 10.32 -2.39
C ARG A 537 -15.53 10.55 -3.90
N ASN A 538 -14.49 11.06 -4.56
CA ASN A 538 -14.49 11.28 -6.02
C ASN A 538 -13.56 10.34 -6.79
N GLY A 539 -12.66 9.61 -6.12
CA GLY A 539 -11.88 8.54 -6.74
C GLY A 539 -12.71 7.27 -6.95
N ARG A 540 -12.13 6.27 -7.61
CA ARG A 540 -12.75 4.95 -7.78
C ARG A 540 -12.86 4.23 -6.44
N SER A 541 -13.98 3.57 -6.15
CA SER A 541 -14.05 2.69 -4.98
C SER A 541 -13.42 1.33 -5.26
N GLY A 542 -12.91 0.68 -4.22
CA GLY A 542 -12.30 -0.63 -4.34
C GLY A 542 -13.28 -1.70 -4.82
N ASP A 543 -12.76 -2.69 -5.53
CA ASP A 543 -13.52 -3.87 -5.91
C ASP A 543 -13.78 -4.77 -4.68
N GLY A 544 -14.90 -5.49 -4.68
CA GLY A 544 -15.19 -6.49 -3.65
C GLY A 544 -14.35 -7.77 -3.82
N GLY A 545 -13.97 -8.37 -2.71
CA GLY A 545 -13.24 -9.64 -2.66
C GLY A 545 -14.07 -10.81 -3.16
N HIS A 546 -13.38 -11.81 -3.71
CA HIS A 546 -14.02 -12.99 -4.28
C HIS A 546 -14.31 -14.07 -3.23
N SER A 547 -15.30 -14.92 -3.51
CA SER A 547 -15.55 -16.15 -2.75
C SER A 547 -15.56 -17.33 -3.73
N TYR A 548 -14.48 -18.10 -3.73
CA TYR A 548 -14.30 -19.25 -4.60
C TYR A 548 -14.10 -20.51 -3.79
N ALA A 549 -14.64 -21.66 -4.21
CA ALA A 549 -14.29 -22.93 -3.56
C ALA A 549 -12.91 -23.44 -4.00
N ILE A 550 -12.54 -23.23 -5.28
CA ILE A 550 -11.22 -23.58 -5.83
C ILE A 550 -10.74 -22.45 -6.73
N PHE A 551 -9.48 -22.05 -6.58
CA PHE A 551 -8.78 -21.21 -7.54
C PHE A 551 -7.61 -21.99 -8.15
N VAL A 552 -7.49 -21.93 -9.47
CA VAL A 552 -6.33 -22.49 -10.20
C VAL A 552 -5.70 -21.42 -11.09
N SER A 553 -4.38 -21.47 -11.27
CA SER A 553 -3.68 -20.56 -12.19
C SER A 553 -3.78 -20.96 -13.67
N ASP A 554 -4.08 -22.23 -13.95
CA ASP A 554 -4.30 -22.78 -15.29
C ASP A 554 -5.61 -23.61 -15.28
N PRO A 555 -6.58 -23.33 -16.18
CA PRO A 555 -7.83 -24.09 -16.26
C PRO A 555 -7.63 -25.58 -16.50
N GLY A 556 -6.49 -26.00 -17.07
CA GLY A 556 -6.12 -27.40 -17.24
C GLY A 556 -5.89 -28.16 -15.93
N LEU A 557 -5.77 -27.45 -14.80
CA LEU A 557 -5.58 -28.02 -13.46
C LEU A 557 -6.89 -28.30 -12.70
N LEU A 558 -8.05 -27.99 -13.30
CA LEU A 558 -9.33 -28.23 -12.65
C LEU A 558 -9.57 -29.73 -12.44
N PRO A 559 -9.73 -30.20 -11.19
CA PRO A 559 -9.91 -31.62 -10.91
C PRO A 559 -11.33 -32.08 -11.24
N ASP A 560 -11.53 -33.40 -11.33
CA ASP A 560 -12.88 -33.95 -11.17
C ASP A 560 -13.36 -33.70 -9.73
N THR A 561 -14.55 -33.12 -9.61
CA THR A 561 -15.17 -32.75 -8.34
C THR A 561 -16.38 -33.62 -8.00
N SER A 562 -16.64 -34.68 -8.77
CA SER A 562 -17.83 -35.53 -8.65
C SER A 562 -18.04 -36.19 -7.29
N GLY A 563 -16.98 -36.37 -6.50
CA GLY A 563 -17.03 -36.90 -5.13
C GLY A 563 -17.00 -35.84 -4.01
N SER A 564 -16.95 -34.56 -4.34
CA SER A 564 -16.68 -33.48 -3.38
C SER A 564 -17.83 -32.50 -3.24
N THR A 565 -17.97 -31.90 -2.06
CA THR A 565 -18.94 -30.83 -1.78
C THR A 565 -18.23 -29.49 -1.86
N LEU A 566 -18.73 -28.60 -2.72
CA LEU A 566 -18.22 -27.24 -2.90
C LEU A 566 -19.26 -26.24 -2.42
N SER A 567 -18.89 -25.42 -1.44
CA SER A 567 -19.68 -24.32 -0.90
C SER A 567 -18.88 -23.02 -1.03
N TYR A 568 -19.61 -21.93 -1.25
CA TYR A 568 -19.04 -20.59 -1.32
C TYR A 568 -19.94 -19.60 -0.60
N GLY A 569 -19.32 -18.59 0.00
CA GLY A 569 -19.99 -17.48 0.66
C GLY A 569 -20.50 -16.45 -0.33
N THR A 570 -20.73 -15.25 0.18
CA THR A 570 -21.10 -14.09 -0.64
C THR A 570 -19.86 -13.37 -1.16
N ALA A 571 -19.92 -12.87 -2.38
CA ALA A 571 -18.90 -11.96 -2.88
C ALA A 571 -18.94 -10.65 -2.10
N GLY A 572 -17.77 -10.04 -1.93
CA GLY A 572 -17.66 -8.69 -1.42
C GLY A 572 -18.42 -7.70 -2.30
N LEU A 573 -19.01 -6.71 -1.66
CA LEU A 573 -19.57 -5.55 -2.36
C LEU A 573 -18.43 -4.59 -2.75
N PRO A 574 -18.58 -3.82 -3.84
CA PRO A 574 -17.68 -2.72 -4.10
C PRO A 574 -17.78 -1.70 -2.97
N GLY A 575 -16.72 -0.91 -2.78
CA GLY A 575 -16.76 0.19 -1.83
C GLY A 575 -17.79 1.24 -2.22
N SER A 576 -18.26 2.01 -1.24
CA SER A 576 -19.20 3.10 -1.49
C SER A 576 -18.53 4.31 -2.14
N ILE A 577 -19.25 4.97 -3.04
CA ILE A 577 -18.92 6.31 -3.57
C ILE A 577 -19.87 7.34 -2.98
N SER A 578 -19.34 8.43 -2.43
CA SER A 578 -20.16 9.56 -1.97
C SER A 578 -20.20 10.76 -2.93
N GLY A 579 -19.28 10.83 -3.89
CA GLY A 579 -19.15 11.90 -4.87
C GLY A 579 -19.36 11.42 -6.32
N THR A 580 -18.48 11.84 -7.23
CA THR A 580 -18.64 11.60 -8.68
C THR A 580 -17.88 10.38 -9.22
N GLY A 581 -17.02 9.77 -8.41
CA GLY A 581 -16.13 8.69 -8.84
C GLY A 581 -16.86 7.43 -9.31
N PRO A 582 -16.21 6.58 -10.13
CA PRO A 582 -16.79 5.30 -10.52
C PRO A 582 -16.80 4.33 -9.34
N ALA A 583 -17.89 3.58 -9.19
CA ALA A 583 -17.92 2.47 -8.25
C ALA A 583 -17.04 1.31 -8.76
N GLY A 584 -16.39 0.62 -7.83
CA GLY A 584 -15.77 -0.68 -8.07
C GLY A 584 -16.78 -1.75 -8.51
N SER A 585 -16.28 -2.94 -8.80
CA SER A 585 -17.08 -4.12 -9.10
C SER A 585 -17.33 -4.94 -7.84
N SER A 586 -18.48 -5.62 -7.75
CA SER A 586 -18.61 -6.72 -6.79
C SER A 586 -17.59 -7.82 -7.11
N GLY A 587 -17.16 -8.54 -6.09
CA GLY A 587 -16.42 -9.76 -6.30
C GLY A 587 -17.25 -10.82 -7.02
N THR A 588 -16.61 -11.92 -7.36
CA THR A 588 -17.27 -13.08 -8.00
C THR A 588 -17.48 -14.18 -6.97
N THR A 589 -18.63 -14.85 -7.04
CA THR A 589 -18.89 -16.12 -6.37
C THR A 589 -18.90 -17.25 -7.40
N ALA A 590 -18.06 -18.26 -7.22
CA ALA A 590 -18.06 -19.43 -8.10
C ALA A 590 -17.50 -20.67 -7.40
N SER A 591 -17.90 -21.86 -7.86
CA SER A 591 -17.26 -23.10 -7.42
C SER A 591 -15.80 -23.21 -7.87
N GLN A 592 -15.44 -22.56 -8.99
CA GLN A 592 -14.11 -22.59 -9.57
C GLN A 592 -13.77 -21.20 -10.14
N GLY A 593 -12.56 -20.72 -9.88
CA GLY A 593 -12.01 -19.47 -10.41
C GLY A 593 -10.67 -19.69 -11.11
N ASN A 594 -10.38 -18.83 -12.08
CA ASN A 594 -9.11 -18.72 -12.81
C ASN A 594 -8.86 -17.22 -13.12
N PRO A 595 -7.60 -16.76 -13.23
CA PRO A 595 -7.28 -15.43 -13.72
C PRO A 595 -7.91 -15.12 -15.10
#